data_AF-A0A358XWU0-F1
#
_entry.id   AF-A0A358XWU0-F1
#
_cell.length_a   1.000
_cell.length_b   1.000
_cell.length_c   1.000
_cell.angle_alpha   90.00
_cell.angle_beta   90.00
_cell.angle_gamma   90.00
#
_symmetry.space_group_name_H-M   'P 1'
#
loop_
_entity.id
_entity.type
_entity.pdbx_description
1 polymer ?
#
loop_
_entity_poly.entity_id
_entity_poly.type
_entity_poly.pdbx_seq_one_letter_code
_entity_poly.pdbx_strand_id
1 'polypeptide(L)' 'EHYQLGNELGISGTPALVFSDGRLVPGYMDSERLAAMLGLN' A
#
# COMPACT_ATOMS: atom_id res chain seq x y z
N GLU A 1 3.51 9.08 -15.64
CA GLU A 1 2.75 9.73 -14.56
C GLU A 1 2.77 8.91 -13.27
N HIS A 2 2.19 7.71 -13.21
CA HIS A 2 2.19 6.89 -11.98
C HIS A 2 3.58 6.56 -11.40
N TYR A 3 4.59 6.34 -12.24
CA TYR A 3 5.95 6.08 -11.77
C TYR A 3 6.55 7.27 -10.99
N GLN A 4 6.35 8.50 -11.47
CA GLN A 4 6.83 9.70 -10.80
C GLN A 4 6.10 9.94 -9.48
N LEU A 5 4.77 9.80 -9.48
CA LEU A 5 3.97 9.85 -8.25
C LEU A 5 4.43 8.78 -7.24
N GLY A 6 4.74 7.57 -7.70
CA GLY A 6 5.27 6.52 -6.84
C GLY A 6 6.59 6.93 -6.17
N ASN A 7 7.50 7.54 -6.93
CA ASN A 7 8.76 8.07 -6.38
C ASN A 7 8.51 9.19 -5.35
N GLU A 8 7.57 10.10 -5.63
CA GLU A 8 7.16 11.17 -4.69
C GLU A 8 6.57 10.62 -3.39
N LEU A 9 5.84 9.50 -3.48
CA LEU A 9 5.28 8.79 -2.33
C LEU A 9 6.31 7.88 -1.61
N GLY A 10 7.55 7.81 -2.09
CA GLY A 10 8.61 6.98 -1.50
C GLY A 10 8.47 5.48 -1.79
N ILE A 11 7.77 5.09 -2.84
CA ILE A 11 7.65 3.69 -3.26
C ILE A 11 9.01 3.21 -3.80
N SER A 12 9.60 2.22 -3.12
CA SER A 12 10.91 1.65 -3.48
C SER A 12 10.82 0.33 -4.26
N GLY A 13 9.61 -0.22 -4.43
CA GLY A 13 9.37 -1.46 -5.14
C GLY A 13 7.89 -1.83 -5.22
N THR A 14 7.57 -2.86 -6.00
CA THR A 14 6.20 -3.36 -6.20
C THR A 14 6.08 -4.83 -5.80
N PRO A 15 4.92 -5.28 -5.28
CA PRO A 15 3.68 -4.50 -5.08
C PRO A 15 3.77 -3.52 -3.91
N ALA A 16 2.93 -2.48 -3.93
CA ALA A 16 2.79 -1.51 -2.85
C ALA A 16 1.33 -1.03 -2.77
N LEU A 17 0.82 -0.83 -1.55
CA LEU A 17 -0.54 -0.36 -1.26
C LEU A 17 -0.48 1.02 -0.57
N VAL A 18 -1.27 1.97 -1.05
CA VAL A 18 -1.46 3.28 -0.42
C VAL A 18 -2.92 3.40 0.02
N PHE A 19 -3.14 3.55 1.32
CA PHE A 19 -4.49 3.67 1.88
C PHE A 19 -4.97 5.13 1.91
N SER A 20 -6.29 5.34 1.99
CA SER A 20 -6.89 6.68 2.02
C SER A 20 -6.49 7.51 3.24
N ASP A 21 -5.97 6.88 4.30
CA ASP A 21 -5.42 7.54 5.49
C ASP A 21 -3.93 7.89 5.36
N GLY A 22 -3.32 7.66 4.19
CA GLY A 22 -1.92 7.96 3.91
C GLY A 22 -0.94 6.87 4.33
N ARG A 23 -1.39 5.73 4.89
CA ARG A 23 -0.50 4.60 5.18
C ARG A 23 0.03 4.00 3.87
N LEU A 24 1.33 3.81 3.80
CA LEU A 24 2.03 3.06 2.75
C LEU A 24 2.40 1.67 3.27
N VAL A 25 1.99 0.62 2.56
CA VAL A 25 2.46 -0.74 2.81
C VAL A 25 3.25 -1.25 1.61
N PRO A 26 4.57 -1.43 1.76
CA PRO A 26 5.40 -2.01 0.72
C PRO A 26 5.31 -3.54 0.75
N GLY A 27 5.46 -4.15 -0.42
CA GLY A 27 5.53 -5.60 -0.58
C GLY A 27 4.17 -6.29 -0.58
N TYR A 28 4.23 -7.61 -0.74
CA TYR A 28 3.06 -8.47 -0.75
C TYR A 28 2.39 -8.52 0.64
N MET A 29 1.07 -8.64 0.66
CA MET A 29 0.26 -8.76 1.86
C MET A 29 -0.81 -9.83 1.69
N ASP A 30 -0.95 -10.71 2.68
CA ASP A 30 -2.01 -11.71 2.72
C ASP A 30 -3.40 -11.09 2.91
N SER A 31 -4.42 -11.71 2.32
CA SER A 31 -5.80 -11.23 2.33
C SER A 31 -6.38 -11.08 3.74
N GLU A 32 -6.09 -12.02 4.65
CA GLU A 32 -6.53 -11.96 6.04
C GLU A 32 -5.96 -10.73 6.76
N ARG A 33 -4.68 -10.42 6.53
CA ARG A 33 -4.03 -9.23 7.08
C ARG A 33 -4.62 -7.96 6.49
N LEU A 34 -4.89 -7.94 5.18
CA LEU A 34 -5.53 -6.80 4.53
C LEU A 34 -6.93 -6.55 5.09
N ALA A 35 -7.74 -7.60 5.29
CA ALA A 35 -9.07 -7.48 5.88
C ALA A 35 -9.02 -6.90 7.30
N ALA A 36 -8.08 -7.36 8.14
CA ALA A 36 -7.86 -6.82 9.48
C ALA A 36 -7.44 -5.33 9.45
N MET A 37 -6.59 -4.94 8.50
CA MET A 37 -6.15 -3.53 8.34
C MET A 37 -7.27 -2.60 7.85
N LEU A 38 -8.25 -3.14 7.13
CA LEU A 38 -9.44 -2.45 6.67
C LEU A 38 -10.60 -2.50 7.69
N GLY A 39 -10.45 -3.22 8.81
CA GLY A 39 -11.49 -3.38 9.82
C GLY A 39 -12.70 -4.19 9.34
N LEU A 40 -12.49 -5.16 8.45
CA LEU A 40 -13.54 -5.99 7.85
C LEU A 40 -13.79 -7.31 8.60
N ASN A 41 -13.41 -7.37 9.87
CA ASN A 41 -13.42 -8.55 10.75
C ASN A 41 -14.63 -8.56 11.70
#